data_AF-A0A397VVV7-F1
#
_entry.id   AF-A0A397VVV7-F1
#
_cell.length_a   1.000
_cell.length_b   1.000
_cell.length_c   1.000
_cell.angle_alpha   90.00
_cell.angle_beta   90.00
_cell.angle_gamma   90.00
#
_symmetry.space_group_name_H-M   'P 1'
#
loop_
_entity.id
_entity.type
_entity.pdbx_description
1 polymer ?
#
loop_
_entity_poly.entity_id
_entity_poly.type
_entity_poly.pdbx_seq_one_letter_code
_entity_poly.pdbx_strand_id
1 'polypeptide(L)'
;MIVYIQDLNRGDPQEPILPFEVPGENWDEKLAYCCQAIIRLNPRLKTNAQVLETYYQLGSVMAEKEWGETAKKKLQTYFTMGKGKIVAKMSKRVHQLFTTRGEWYMYLVGHVTISILEKMYEEDFTDLLLKEAQDQ
;
A
#
# COMPACT_ATOMS: atom_id res chain seq x y z
N MET A 1 3.07 -2.48 -24.31
CA MET A 1 3.70 -2.23 -23.00
C MET A 1 2.57 -1.90 -22.02
N ILE A 2 2.50 -2.59 -20.89
CA ILE A 2 1.38 -2.41 -19.96
C ILE A 2 1.59 -1.08 -19.21
N VAL A 3 0.56 -0.24 -19.14
CA VAL A 3 0.69 1.18 -18.77
C VAL A 3 1.22 1.39 -17.34
N TYR A 4 0.95 0.45 -16.42
CA TYR A 4 1.48 0.49 -15.06
C TYR A 4 2.97 0.07 -14.94
N ILE A 5 3.57 -0.56 -15.96
CA ILE A 5 5.02 -0.82 -16.02
C ILE A 5 5.75 0.47 -16.39
N GLN A 6 5.21 1.26 -17.32
CA GLN A 6 5.76 2.59 -17.66
C GLN A 6 5.83 3.48 -16.42
N ASP A 7 4.86 3.28 -15.54
CA ASP A 7 4.78 3.97 -14.30
C ASP A 7 5.97 3.69 -13.40
N LEU A 8 6.70 2.55 -13.49
CA LEU A 8 7.89 2.14 -12.71
C LEU A 8 9.24 2.68 -13.24
N ASN A 9 9.24 3.28 -14.44
CA ASN A 9 10.41 3.83 -15.13
C ASN A 9 10.52 5.36 -15.04
N ARG A 10 9.74 6.01 -14.17
CA ARG A 10 9.84 7.44 -13.91
C ARG A 10 11.03 7.64 -12.95
N GLY A 11 11.91 8.59 -13.26
CA GLY A 11 13.19 8.77 -12.56
C GLY A 11 13.06 9.08 -11.07
N ASP A 12 14.19 9.23 -10.39
CA ASP A 12 14.24 9.45 -8.94
C ASP A 12 13.84 10.87 -8.53
N PRO A 13 13.27 11.06 -7.32
CA PRO A 13 12.89 12.36 -6.81
C PRO A 13 14.16 13.12 -6.45
N GLN A 14 14.14 14.42 -6.71
CA GLN A 14 15.32 15.28 -6.55
C GLN A 14 15.60 15.68 -5.10
N GLU A 15 14.74 15.33 -4.13
CA GLU A 15 14.86 15.80 -2.75
C GLU A 15 14.88 14.64 -1.72
N PRO A 16 15.65 14.76 -0.62
CA PRO A 16 15.59 13.82 0.50
C PRO A 16 14.25 13.96 1.23
N ILE A 17 13.52 12.86 1.39
CA ILE A 17 12.18 12.85 1.99
C ILE A 17 12.18 11.96 3.24
N LEU A 18 11.55 12.47 4.30
CA LEU A 18 11.43 11.81 5.61
C LEU A 18 10.62 10.50 5.52
N PRO A 19 10.94 9.49 6.35
CA PRO A 19 10.15 8.26 6.44
C PRO A 19 8.69 8.54 6.80
N PHE A 20 7.78 7.70 6.31
CA PHE A 20 6.37 7.77 6.68
C PHE A 20 6.15 7.31 8.13
N GLU A 21 6.08 8.25 9.07
CA GLU A 21 5.71 7.93 10.45
C GLU A 21 4.19 7.80 10.59
N VAL A 22 3.76 6.63 11.05
CA VAL A 22 2.36 6.39 11.43
C VAL A 22 2.14 6.86 12.86
N PRO A 23 1.18 7.76 13.12
CA PRO A 23 0.84 8.18 14.48
C PRO A 23 0.42 7.01 15.38
N GLY A 24 0.94 6.98 16.60
CA GLY A 24 0.60 6.01 17.65
C GLY A 24 1.82 5.57 18.45
N GLU A 25 1.67 5.40 19.76
CA GLU A 25 2.77 4.99 20.66
C GLU A 25 3.06 3.49 20.57
N ASN A 26 2.03 2.71 20.28
CA ASN A 26 2.12 1.25 20.16
C ASN A 26 1.47 0.75 18.86
N TRP A 27 1.72 -0.51 18.56
CA TRP A 27 1.23 -1.16 17.34
C TRP A 27 -0.30 -1.11 17.20
N ASP A 28 -1.04 -1.22 18.31
CA ASP A 28 -2.50 -1.21 18.29
C ASP A 28 -3.07 0.17 17.94
N GLU A 29 -2.46 1.23 18.46
CA GLU A 29 -2.82 2.62 18.13
C GLU A 29 -2.51 2.94 16.67
N LYS A 30 -1.34 2.53 16.18
CA LYS A 30 -0.97 2.68 14.77
C LYS A 30 -1.95 1.94 13.85
N LEU A 31 -2.30 0.70 14.20
CA LEU A 31 -3.28 -0.08 13.46
C LEU A 31 -4.65 0.61 13.45
N ALA A 32 -5.11 1.08 14.61
CA ALA A 32 -6.38 1.79 14.72
C ALA A 32 -6.39 3.07 13.86
N TYR A 33 -5.31 3.85 13.91
CA TYR A 33 -5.13 5.04 13.10
C TYR A 33 -5.25 4.72 11.59
N CYS A 34 -4.47 3.76 11.10
CA CYS A 34 -4.50 3.36 9.69
C CYS A 34 -5.88 2.85 9.26
N CYS A 35 -6.53 2.02 10.09
CA CYS A 35 -7.87 1.52 9.78
C CYS A 35 -8.89 2.67 9.68
N GLN A 36 -8.84 3.63 10.61
CA GLN A 36 -9.71 4.80 10.57
C GLN A 36 -9.43 5.69 9.34
N ALA A 37 -8.16 5.85 8.96
CA ALA A 37 -7.79 6.58 7.75
C ALA A 37 -8.39 5.92 6.49
N ILE A 38 -8.33 4.59 6.37
CA ILE A 38 -8.95 3.85 5.27
C ILE A 38 -10.48 3.94 5.31
N ILE A 39 -11.10 3.86 6.48
CA ILE A 39 -12.57 3.98 6.62
C ILE A 39 -13.05 5.36 6.16
N ARG A 40 -12.30 6.42 6.49
CA ARG A 40 -12.60 7.81 6.12
C ARG A 40 -12.11 8.17 4.71
N LEU A 41 -11.38 7.28 4.04
CA LEU A 41 -10.80 7.54 2.74
C LEU A 41 -11.93 7.73 1.72
N ASN A 42 -11.99 8.93 1.15
CA ASN A 42 -12.85 9.24 0.01
C ASN A 42 -11.97 9.43 -1.23
N PRO A 43 -11.91 8.44 -2.15
CA PRO A 43 -11.07 8.52 -3.34
C PRO A 43 -11.39 9.70 -4.27
N ARG A 44 -12.57 10.33 -4.15
CA ARG A 44 -12.93 11.51 -4.95
C ARG A 44 -12.29 12.81 -4.43
N LEU A 45 -11.85 12.82 -3.17
CA LEU A 45 -11.29 13.99 -2.49
C LEU A 45 -9.78 13.86 -2.25
N LYS A 46 -9.16 12.77 -2.71
CA LYS A 46 -7.77 12.44 -2.45
C LYS A 46 -7.05 12.16 -3.76
N THR A 47 -5.77 12.52 -3.82
CA THR A 47 -4.92 12.16 -4.95
C THR A 47 -4.62 10.66 -4.92
N ASN A 48 -4.24 10.08 -6.06
CA ASN A 48 -3.83 8.68 -6.12
C ASN A 48 -2.71 8.37 -5.13
N ALA A 49 -1.72 9.26 -5.03
CA ALA A 49 -0.60 9.12 -4.09
C ALA A 49 -1.07 9.06 -2.64
N GLN A 50 -1.98 9.96 -2.21
CA GLN A 50 -2.52 9.94 -0.85
C GLN A 50 -3.31 8.66 -0.56
N VAL A 51 -4.02 8.14 -1.56
CA VAL A 51 -4.71 6.86 -1.45
C VAL A 51 -3.70 5.73 -1.28
N LEU A 52 -2.67 5.65 -2.12
CA LEU A 52 -1.61 4.64 -2.02
C LEU A 52 -0.87 4.73 -0.66
N GLU A 53 -0.50 5.93 -0.24
CA GLU A 53 0.17 6.19 1.04
C GLU A 53 -0.65 5.65 2.23
N THR A 54 -1.96 5.86 2.22
CA THR A 54 -2.85 5.36 3.29
C THR A 54 -2.80 3.82 3.37
N TYR A 55 -2.78 3.13 2.22
CA TYR A 55 -2.66 1.67 2.18
C TYR A 55 -1.25 1.19 2.50
N TYR A 56 -0.22 1.96 2.12
CA TYR A 56 1.19 1.70 2.43
C TYR A 56 1.42 1.72 3.94
N GLN A 57 0.95 2.76 4.63
CA GLN A 57 1.03 2.91 6.08
C GLN A 57 0.42 1.70 6.81
N LEU A 58 -0.79 1.27 6.41
CA LEU A 58 -1.38 0.06 6.98
C LEU A 58 -0.51 -1.18 6.71
N GLY A 59 0.03 -1.30 5.49
CA GLY A 59 0.88 -2.43 5.13
C GLY A 59 2.18 -2.48 5.94
N SER A 60 2.79 -1.32 6.22
CA SER A 60 3.97 -1.18 7.07
C SER A 60 3.67 -1.60 8.52
N VAL A 61 2.57 -1.10 9.11
CA VAL A 61 2.13 -1.52 10.45
C VAL A 61 1.87 -3.02 10.49
N MET A 62 1.22 -3.60 9.48
CA MET A 62 0.98 -5.05 9.42
C MET A 62 2.27 -5.86 9.22
N ALA A 63 3.28 -5.31 8.56
CA ALA A 63 4.59 -5.92 8.38
C ALA A 63 5.40 -5.99 9.69
N GLU A 64 5.22 -5.05 10.63
CA GLU A 64 5.80 -5.13 11.98
C GLU A 64 5.38 -6.42 12.74
N LYS A 65 4.26 -7.03 12.34
CA LYS A 65 3.75 -8.32 12.87
C LYS A 65 3.79 -9.44 11.84
N GLU A 66 4.58 -9.27 10.77
CA GLU A 66 4.79 -10.27 9.72
C GLU A 66 3.49 -10.78 9.07
N TRP A 67 2.43 -9.95 9.08
CA TRP A 67 1.10 -10.38 8.65
C TRP A 67 0.62 -11.66 9.37
N GLY A 68 0.99 -11.84 10.63
CA GLY A 68 0.62 -12.99 11.45
C GLY A 68 -0.89 -13.11 11.66
N GLU A 69 -1.35 -14.31 11.99
CA GLU A 69 -2.78 -14.63 12.09
C GLU A 69 -3.51 -13.75 13.13
N THR A 70 -2.87 -13.48 14.27
CA THR A 70 -3.41 -12.57 15.31
C THR A 70 -3.59 -11.15 14.78
N ALA A 71 -2.61 -10.64 14.03
CA ALA A 71 -2.68 -9.31 13.44
C ALA A 71 -3.77 -9.23 12.36
N LYS A 72 -3.87 -10.26 11.51
CA LYS A 72 -4.94 -10.37 10.50
C LYS A 72 -6.33 -10.42 11.13
N LYS A 73 -6.51 -11.20 12.19
CA LYS A 73 -7.77 -11.25 12.95
C LYS A 73 -8.12 -9.89 13.52
N LYS A 74 -7.15 -9.18 14.10
CA LYS A 74 -7.37 -7.82 14.64
C LYS A 74 -7.68 -6.80 13.55
N LEU A 75 -6.99 -6.82 12.42
CA LEU A 75 -7.33 -5.99 11.26
C LEU A 75 -8.78 -6.22 10.81
N GLN A 76 -9.22 -7.48 10.76
CA GLN A 76 -10.58 -7.82 10.35
C GLN A 76 -11.66 -7.27 11.27
N THR A 77 -11.36 -6.98 12.55
CA THR A 77 -12.37 -6.40 13.47
C THR A 77 -12.73 -4.95 13.13
N TYR A 78 -11.92 -4.24 12.35
CA TYR A 78 -12.18 -2.86 11.96
C TYR A 78 -13.10 -2.72 10.74
N PHE A 79 -13.32 -3.80 9.99
CA PHE A 79 -14.04 -3.76 8.72
C PHE A 79 -15.19 -4.77 8.70
N THR A 80 -16.20 -4.47 7.89
CA THR A 80 -17.27 -5.45 7.61
C THR A 80 -16.71 -6.69 6.93
N MET A 81 -17.44 -7.80 7.06
CA MET A 81 -17.08 -9.07 6.44
C MET A 81 -16.81 -8.90 4.94
N GLY A 82 -15.68 -9.44 4.47
CA GLY A 82 -15.22 -9.28 3.08
C GLY A 82 -14.32 -8.06 2.85
N LYS A 83 -14.69 -6.87 3.35
CA LYS A 83 -13.90 -5.64 3.16
C LYS A 83 -12.51 -5.74 3.80
N GLY A 84 -12.41 -6.34 4.98
CA GLY A 84 -11.12 -6.54 5.66
C GLY A 84 -10.12 -7.36 4.84
N LYS A 85 -10.59 -8.36 4.07
CA LYS A 85 -9.73 -9.16 3.19
C LYS A 85 -9.19 -8.36 2.01
N ILE A 86 -10.04 -7.53 1.40
CA ILE A 86 -9.66 -6.64 0.30
C ILE A 86 -8.63 -5.61 0.79
N VAL A 87 -8.90 -4.97 1.92
CA VAL A 87 -7.97 -4.00 2.54
C VAL A 87 -6.63 -4.65 2.84
N ALA A 88 -6.63 -5.84 3.46
CA ALA A 88 -5.41 -6.59 3.73
C ALA A 88 -4.62 -6.89 2.44
N LYS A 89 -5.30 -7.38 1.39
CA LYS A 89 -4.68 -7.67 0.09
C LYS A 89 -4.04 -6.41 -0.51
N MET A 90 -4.79 -5.32 -0.59
CA MET A 90 -4.31 -4.06 -1.16
C MET A 90 -3.13 -3.48 -0.38
N SER A 91 -3.24 -3.39 0.94
CA SER A 91 -2.15 -2.87 1.79
C SER A 91 -0.89 -3.70 1.69
N LYS A 92 -1.02 -5.03 1.62
CA LYS A 92 0.13 -5.91 1.41
C LYS A 92 0.81 -5.64 0.07
N ARG A 93 0.04 -5.57 -1.01
CA ARG A 93 0.56 -5.33 -2.36
C ARG A 93 1.23 -3.96 -2.50
N VAL A 94 0.60 -2.91 -1.97
CA VAL A 94 1.16 -1.56 -1.95
C VAL A 94 2.47 -1.53 -1.17
N HIS A 95 2.47 -2.06 0.05
CA HIS A 95 3.68 -2.13 0.87
C HIS A 95 4.81 -2.88 0.15
N GLN A 96 4.54 -4.08 -0.36
CA GLN A 96 5.55 -4.84 -1.09
C GLN A 96 6.10 -4.08 -2.30
N LEU A 97 5.23 -3.46 -3.11
CA LEU A 97 5.64 -2.74 -4.31
C LEU A 97 6.53 -1.55 -3.98
N PHE A 98 6.13 -0.72 -3.02
CA PHE A 98 6.83 0.52 -2.71
C PHE A 98 8.00 0.35 -1.75
N THR A 99 8.02 -0.69 -0.92
CA THR A 99 9.26 -1.08 -0.22
C THR A 99 10.30 -1.62 -1.20
N THR A 100 9.86 -2.27 -2.29
CA THR A 100 10.77 -2.81 -3.32
C THR A 100 11.30 -1.71 -4.23
N ARG A 101 10.42 -0.87 -4.78
CA ARG A 101 10.81 0.19 -5.74
C ARG A 101 11.38 1.44 -5.08
N GLY A 102 10.90 1.77 -3.88
CA GLY A 102 11.11 3.04 -3.18
C GLY A 102 9.79 3.69 -2.75
N GLU A 103 9.67 4.11 -1.48
CA GLU A 103 8.39 4.55 -0.90
C GLU A 103 7.83 5.78 -1.61
N TRP A 104 8.70 6.73 -1.97
CA TRP A 104 8.34 7.99 -2.64
C TRP A 104 7.73 7.78 -4.03
N TYR A 105 7.91 6.59 -4.61
CA TYR A 105 7.43 6.27 -5.95
C TYR A 105 5.90 6.39 -6.06
N MET A 106 5.20 6.27 -4.93
CA MET A 106 3.76 6.55 -4.80
C MET A 106 3.34 7.92 -5.34
N TYR A 107 4.23 8.92 -5.32
CA TYR A 107 3.95 10.27 -5.83
C TYR A 107 4.20 10.43 -7.34
N LEU A 108 4.92 9.49 -7.97
CA LEU A 108 5.22 9.55 -9.39
C LEU A 108 4.28 8.68 -10.25
N VAL A 109 3.63 7.68 -9.65
CA VAL A 109 2.73 6.77 -10.37
C VAL A 109 1.43 7.47 -10.81
N GLY A 110 1.11 7.39 -12.10
CA GLY A 110 -0.14 7.90 -12.67
C GLY A 110 -1.21 6.83 -12.91
N HIS A 111 -0.79 5.58 -13.04
CA HIS A 111 -1.59 4.43 -13.47
C HIS A 111 -1.60 3.30 -12.44
N VAL A 112 -0.57 3.14 -11.60
CA VAL A 112 -0.67 2.24 -10.45
C VAL A 112 -1.69 2.82 -9.47
N THR A 113 -2.84 2.16 -9.37
CA THR A 113 -3.92 2.55 -8.45
C THR A 113 -4.32 1.37 -7.60
N ILE A 114 -4.93 1.65 -6.45
CA ILE A 114 -5.51 0.64 -5.55
C ILE A 114 -6.48 -0.29 -6.30
N SER A 115 -7.32 0.24 -7.18
CA SER A 115 -8.27 -0.55 -7.98
C SER A 115 -7.58 -1.51 -8.96
N ILE A 116 -6.46 -1.10 -9.56
CA ILE A 116 -5.66 -1.96 -10.44
C ILE A 116 -4.99 -3.05 -9.62
N LEU A 117 -4.36 -2.68 -8.50
CA LEU A 117 -3.72 -3.63 -7.59
C LEU A 117 -4.71 -4.62 -6.98
N GLU A 118 -5.98 -4.27 -6.81
CA GLU A 118 -7.01 -5.20 -6.35
C GLU A 118 -7.33 -6.28 -7.39
N LYS A 119 -7.57 -5.84 -8.64
CA LYS A 119 -8.06 -6.67 -9.74
C LYS A 119 -6.97 -7.48 -10.43
N MET A 120 -5.72 -7.08 -10.28
CA MET A 120 -4.56 -7.78 -10.82
C MET A 120 -4.49 -9.22 -10.27
N TYR A 121 -4.17 -10.18 -11.14
CA TYR A 121 -3.91 -11.56 -10.72
C TYR A 121 -2.70 -11.63 -9.78
N GLU A 122 -2.50 -12.73 -9.08
CA GLU A 122 -1.36 -12.83 -8.16
C GLU A 122 -0.06 -12.91 -8.96
N GLU A 123 -0.05 -13.70 -10.04
CA GLU A 123 1.07 -13.92 -10.94
C GLU A 123 1.49 -12.61 -11.64
N ASP A 124 0.53 -11.83 -12.13
CA ASP A 124 0.80 -10.51 -12.72
C ASP A 124 1.43 -9.53 -11.71
N PHE A 125 1.04 -9.66 -10.44
CA PHE A 125 1.60 -8.82 -9.38
C PHE A 125 3.01 -9.29 -8.98
N THR A 126 3.22 -10.60 -8.77
CA THR A 126 4.49 -11.14 -8.27
C THR A 126 5.55 -11.26 -9.35
N ASP A 127 5.18 -11.82 -10.50
CA ASP A 127 6.15 -12.28 -11.50
C ASP A 127 6.47 -11.20 -12.53
N LEU A 128 5.62 -10.18 -12.62
CA LEU A 128 5.73 -9.09 -13.57
C LEU A 128 5.90 -7.75 -12.87
N LEU A 129 4.93 -7.28 -12.08
CA LEU A 129 5.01 -5.93 -11.49
C LEU A 129 6.10 -5.82 -10.42
N LEU A 130 6.15 -6.75 -9.47
CA LEU A 130 7.16 -6.74 -8.42
C LEU A 130 8.56 -7.01 -8.96
N LYS A 131 8.69 -7.91 -9.95
CA LYS A 131 9.98 -8.18 -10.57
C LYS A 131 10.53 -6.95 -11.30
N GLU A 132 9.70 -6.27 -12.09
CA GLU A 132 10.10 -5.03 -12.75
C GLU A 132 10.48 -3.94 -11.73
N ALA A 133 9.80 -3.88 -10.59
CA ALA A 133 10.16 -2.97 -9.51
C ALA A 133 11.52 -3.28 -8.84
N GLN A 134 12.01 -4.52 -8.93
CA GLN A 134 13.32 -4.95 -8.41
C GLN A 134 14.46 -4.71 -9.40
N ASP A 135 14.18 -4.81 -10.69
CA ASP A 135 15.17 -4.75 -11.76
C ASP A 135 15.55 -3.29 -12.15
N GLN A 136 15.04 -2.28 -11.43
CA GLN A 136 15.30 -0.83 -11.60
C GLN A 136 16.14 -0.29 -10.45
#